data_AF-A0A8J6UDQ4-F1
#
_entry.id   AF-A0A8J6UDQ4-F1
#
_cell.length_a   1.000
_cell.length_b   1.000
_cell.length_c   1.000
_cell.angle_alpha   90.00
_cell.angle_beta   90.00
_cell.angle_gamma   90.00
#
_symmetry.space_group_name_H-M   'P 1'
#
loop_
_entity.id
_entity.type
_entity.pdbx_description
1 polymer ?
#
loop_
_entity_poly.entity_id
_entity_poly.type
_entity_poly.pdbx_seq_one_letter_code
_entity_poly.pdbx_strand_id
1 'polypeptide(L)'
;MRHPTAAAWLAAIPCASALLLGFSPRVQAGSITAESIWDKKNAIERAQQQLPANATVTNTHCTVVNVRIGNYRYICTLDYTTTPAAPAASGASPSSGSSAPAP
;
A
#
# COMPACT_ATOMS: atom_id res chain seq x y z
N MET A 1 20.02 63.68 -2.61
CA MET A 1 19.53 62.32 -2.95
C MET A 1 20.54 61.34 -2.35
N ARG A 2 20.42 60.86 -1.10
CA ARG A 2 19.71 59.63 -0.67
C ARG A 2 19.93 58.51 -1.71
N HIS A 3 20.78 57.50 -1.52
CA HIS A 3 20.79 56.51 -0.43
C HIS A 3 22.17 55.84 -0.19
N PRO A 4 22.35 55.13 0.96
CA PRO A 4 23.62 54.71 1.54
C PRO A 4 24.02 53.26 1.19
N THR A 5 25.33 52.99 1.33
CA THR A 5 25.95 51.68 1.42
C THR A 5 25.51 50.94 2.70
N ALA A 6 24.96 49.74 2.59
CA ALA A 6 24.84 48.76 3.68
C ALA A 6 24.67 47.37 3.05
N ALA A 7 25.69 46.52 3.10
CA ALA A 7 26.00 45.61 4.21
C ALA A 7 25.62 44.19 3.81
N ALA A 8 26.63 43.42 3.45
CA ALA A 8 26.60 41.98 3.33
C ALA A 8 26.04 41.37 4.62
N TRP A 9 24.98 40.58 4.50
CA TRP A 9 24.54 39.66 5.54
C TRP A 9 24.34 38.30 4.89
N LEU A 10 25.40 37.49 4.93
CA LEU A 10 25.34 36.04 4.83
C LEU A 10 24.58 35.52 6.06
N ALA A 11 23.26 35.50 5.97
CA ALA A 11 22.43 34.82 6.95
C ALA A 11 22.55 33.31 6.69
N ALA A 12 23.29 32.65 7.57
CA ALA A 12 23.37 31.21 7.71
C ALA A 12 21.96 30.59 7.66
N ILE A 13 21.71 29.78 6.64
CA ILE A 13 20.50 28.94 6.54
C ILE A 13 20.70 27.80 7.54
N PRO A 14 19.95 27.73 8.65
CA PRO A 14 20.11 26.63 9.59
C PRO A 14 19.67 25.33 8.93
N CYS A 15 20.59 24.37 8.88
CA CYS A 15 20.37 22.96 8.52
C CYS A 15 19.39 22.29 9.50
N ALA A 16 18.10 22.60 9.40
CA ALA A 16 17.06 21.98 10.22
C ALA A 16 15.78 21.73 9.41
N SER A 17 15.91 21.28 8.17
CA SER A 17 14.82 20.57 7.49
C SER A 17 14.84 19.12 7.96
N ALA A 18 14.44 18.89 9.21
CA ALA A 18 14.22 17.55 9.74
C ALA A 18 13.22 16.85 8.80
N LEU A 19 13.69 15.79 8.15
CA LEU A 19 12.91 14.92 7.30
C LEU A 19 11.77 14.29 8.12
N LEU A 20 10.61 14.96 8.15
CA LEU A 20 9.33 14.31 8.43
C LEU A 20 8.94 13.52 7.17
N LEU A 21 9.72 12.50 6.83
CA LEU A 21 9.28 11.47 5.89
C LEU A 21 8.22 10.66 6.63
N GLY A 22 6.98 11.08 6.39
CA GLY A 22 5.79 10.62 7.05
C GLY A 22 5.70 9.09 7.10
N PHE A 23 5.24 8.61 8.25
CA PHE A 23 4.61 7.30 8.40
C PHE A 23 3.33 7.26 7.56
N SER A 24 3.45 7.23 6.24
CA SER A 24 2.31 6.96 5.37
C SER A 24 2.00 5.46 5.48
N PRO A 25 0.75 5.07 5.77
CA PRO A 25 0.37 3.66 5.72
C PRO A 25 0.71 3.13 4.33
N ARG A 26 1.47 2.03 4.26
CA ARG A 26 1.85 1.40 2.99
C ARG A 26 0.63 0.71 2.39
N VAL A 27 -0.29 1.44 1.79
CA VAL A 27 -1.32 0.84 0.94
C VAL A 27 -0.60 0.15 -0.23
N GLN A 28 -0.70 -1.17 -0.30
CA GLN A 28 -0.15 -1.91 -1.45
C GLN A 28 -1.29 -2.10 -2.43
N ALA A 29 -1.13 -1.55 -3.64
CA ALA A 29 -2.02 -1.84 -4.75
C ALA A 29 -1.47 -3.02 -5.53
N GLY A 30 -2.36 -3.90 -5.99
CA GLY A 30 -2.03 -5.03 -6.83
C GLY A 30 -3.16 -5.34 -7.80
N SER A 31 -2.88 -6.24 -8.74
CA SER A 31 -3.87 -6.72 -9.70
C SER A 31 -3.74 -8.23 -9.84
N ILE A 32 -4.87 -8.94 -9.93
CA ILE A 32 -4.91 -10.37 -10.22
C ILE A 32 -5.74 -10.57 -11.48
N THR A 33 -5.24 -11.39 -12.41
CA THR A 33 -5.96 -11.74 -13.64
C THR A 33 -6.27 -13.23 -13.66
N ALA A 34 -7.50 -13.58 -13.98
CA ALA A 34 -7.92 -14.95 -14.22
C ALA A 34 -8.76 -15.05 -15.50
N GLU A 35 -8.74 -16.23 -16.09
CA GLU A 35 -9.49 -16.53 -17.32
C GLU A 35 -10.56 -17.62 -17.11
N SER A 36 -11.56 -17.60 -17.98
CA SER A 36 -12.65 -18.57 -18.03
C SER A 36 -13.10 -18.79 -19.47
N ILE A 37 -13.53 -20.01 -19.79
CA ILE A 37 -14.14 -20.34 -21.09
C ILE A 37 -15.67 -20.30 -21.05
N TRP A 38 -16.26 -20.30 -19.85
CA TRP A 38 -17.71 -20.39 -19.66
C TRP A 38 -18.34 -19.01 -19.72
N ASP A 39 -17.95 -18.14 -18.79
CA ASP A 39 -18.49 -16.79 -18.67
C ASP A 39 -17.58 -15.86 -17.83
N LYS A 40 -17.93 -14.58 -17.77
CA LYS A 40 -17.23 -13.52 -17.02
C LYS A 40 -17.28 -13.71 -15.50
N LYS A 41 -18.42 -14.12 -14.94
CA LYS A 41 -18.60 -14.30 -13.49
C LYS A 41 -17.67 -15.41 -12.98
N ASN A 42 -17.54 -16.51 -13.72
CA ASN A 42 -16.58 -17.56 -13.37
C ASN A 42 -15.12 -17.07 -13.42
N ALA A 43 -14.74 -16.21 -14.38
CA ALA A 43 -13.40 -15.60 -14.39
C ALA A 43 -13.17 -14.68 -13.17
N ILE A 44 -14.18 -13.88 -12.81
CA ILE A 44 -14.12 -13.00 -11.63
C ILE A 44 -13.97 -13.82 -10.36
N GLU A 45 -14.78 -14.87 -10.16
CA GLU A 45 -14.70 -15.73 -8.98
C GLU A 45 -13.33 -16.40 -8.85
N ARG A 46 -12.75 -16.86 -9.97
CA ARG A 46 -11.39 -17.42 -10.00
C ARG A 46 -10.33 -16.38 -9.62
N ALA A 47 -10.47 -15.14 -10.08
CA ALA A 47 -9.58 -14.05 -9.68
C ALA A 47 -9.77 -13.69 -8.18
N GLN A 48 -11.00 -13.70 -7.67
CA GLN A 48 -11.29 -13.43 -6.26
C GLN A 48 -10.69 -14.49 -5.33
N GLN A 49 -10.69 -15.75 -5.73
CA GLN A 49 -10.09 -16.86 -4.97
C GLN A 49 -8.59 -16.69 -4.75
N GLN A 50 -7.92 -15.87 -5.56
CA GLN A 50 -6.49 -15.61 -5.46
C GLN A 50 -6.18 -14.31 -4.68
N LEU A 51 -7.20 -13.54 -4.29
CA LEU A 51 -6.99 -12.30 -3.55
C LEU A 51 -6.30 -12.56 -2.21
N PRO A 52 -5.30 -11.74 -1.83
CA PRO A 52 -4.67 -11.87 -0.53
C PRO A 52 -5.67 -11.51 0.60
N ALA A 53 -5.40 -12.02 1.80
CA ALA A 53 -6.20 -11.68 2.97
C ALA A 53 -6.19 -10.16 3.22
N ASN A 54 -7.35 -9.61 3.61
CA ASN A 54 -7.58 -8.17 3.79
C ASN A 54 -7.42 -7.33 2.50
N ALA A 55 -7.45 -7.96 1.31
CA ALA A 55 -7.57 -7.23 0.06
C ALA A 55 -8.99 -6.69 -0.11
N THR A 56 -9.08 -5.43 -0.51
CA THR A 56 -10.32 -4.82 -0.97
C THR A 56 -10.22 -4.61 -2.47
N VAL A 57 -11.15 -5.20 -3.23
CA VAL A 57 -11.22 -4.97 -4.68
C VAL A 57 -11.64 -3.54 -4.94
N THR A 58 -10.86 -2.81 -5.71
CA THR A 58 -11.10 -1.41 -6.08
C THR A 58 -11.62 -1.27 -7.50
N ASN A 59 -11.28 -2.20 -8.39
CA ASN A 59 -11.78 -2.23 -9.77
C ASN A 59 -11.87 -3.65 -10.32
N THR A 60 -12.73 -3.85 -11.31
CA THR A 60 -12.89 -5.10 -12.03
C THR A 60 -13.03 -4.79 -13.52
N HIS A 61 -12.09 -5.28 -14.32
CA HIS A 61 -12.08 -5.12 -15.76
C HIS A 61 -12.10 -6.48 -16.45
N CYS A 62 -12.99 -6.66 -17.43
CA CYS A 62 -13.12 -7.93 -18.15
C CYS A 62 -13.05 -7.70 -19.66
N THR A 63 -12.15 -8.43 -20.31
CA THR A 63 -12.04 -8.49 -21.77
C THR A 63 -12.50 -9.85 -22.28
N VAL A 64 -13.19 -9.87 -23.42
CA VAL A 64 -13.59 -11.11 -24.08
C VAL A 64 -12.77 -11.24 -25.36
N VAL A 65 -12.00 -12.32 -25.46
CA VAL A 65 -11.16 -12.63 -26.62
C VAL A 65 -11.77 -13.80 -27.36
N ASN A 66 -11.99 -13.63 -28.66
CA ASN A 66 -12.41 -14.72 -29.54
C ASN A 66 -11.16 -15.36 -30.14
N VAL A 67 -10.82 -16.58 -29.70
CA VAL A 67 -9.58 -17.27 -30.10
C VAL A 67 -9.78 -18.07 -31.39
N ARG A 68 -11.00 -18.56 -31.64
CA ARG A 68 -11.49 -19.21 -32.87
C ARG A 68 -13.02 -19.16 -32.89
N ILE A 69 -13.65 -19.35 -34.05
CA ILE A 69 -15.13 -19.40 -34.19
C ILE A 69 -15.78 -20.21 -33.04
N GLY A 70 -16.59 -19.52 -32.22
CA GLY A 70 -17.29 -20.12 -31.07
C GLY A 70 -16.46 -20.35 -29.81
N ASN A 71 -15.17 -19.99 -29.81
CA ASN A 71 -14.23 -20.19 -28.71
C ASN A 71 -13.87 -18.84 -28.06
N TYR A 72 -14.65 -18.47 -27.06
CA TYR A 72 -14.41 -17.26 -26.28
C TYR A 72 -13.54 -17.53 -25.06
N ARG A 73 -12.73 -16.54 -24.71
CA ARG A 73 -11.96 -16.45 -23.47
C ARG A 73 -12.38 -15.19 -22.74
N TYR A 74 -12.91 -15.37 -21.54
CA TYR A 74 -13.26 -14.29 -20.63
C TYR A 74 -12.06 -14.07 -19.71
N ILE A 75 -11.36 -12.96 -19.89
CA ILE A 75 -10.17 -12.62 -19.12
C ILE A 75 -10.56 -11.45 -18.22
N CYS A 76 -10.58 -11.66 -16.91
CA CYS A 76 -10.96 -10.64 -15.94
C CYS A 76 -9.79 -10.33 -15.01
N THR A 77 -9.51 -9.04 -14.84
CA THR A 77 -8.50 -8.48 -13.94
C THR A 77 -9.20 -7.75 -12.80
N LEU A 78 -8.81 -8.06 -11.57
CA LEU A 78 -9.25 -7.41 -10.35
C LEU A 78 -8.10 -6.57 -9.81
N ASP A 79 -8.30 -5.26 -9.77
CA ASP A 79 -7.43 -4.36 -9.03
C ASP A 79 -7.86 -4.37 -7.57
N TYR A 80 -6.90 -4.44 -6.68
CA TYR A 80 -7.15 -4.46 -5.25
C TYR A 80 -6.11 -3.62 -4.51
N THR A 81 -6.50 -3.20 -3.32
CA THR A 81 -5.59 -2.61 -2.34
C THR A 81 -5.59 -3.48 -1.10
N THR A 82 -4.41 -3.73 -0.54
CA THR A 82 -4.26 -4.24 0.82
C THR A 82 -3.84 -3.10 1.72
N THR A 83 -4.56 -2.97 2.83
CA THR A 83 -4.10 -2.17 3.95
C THR A 83 -3.30 -3.12 4.83
N PRO A 84 -1.99 -2.92 5.02
CA PRO A 84 -1.26 -3.68 6.01
C PRO A 84 -1.95 -3.45 7.34
N ALA A 85 -2.31 -4.53 8.03
CA ALA A 85 -2.71 -4.42 9.42
C ALA A 85 -1.60 -3.60 10.12
N ALA A 86 -1.99 -2.51 10.79
CA ALA A 86 -1.03 -1.69 11.53
C ALA A 86 -0.15 -2.63 12.35
N PRO A 87 1.19 -2.52 12.30
CA PRO A 87 2.03 -3.36 13.12
C PRO A 87 1.53 -3.17 14.55
N ALA A 88 1.01 -4.24 15.15
CA ALA A 88 0.78 -4.26 16.58
C ALA A 88 2.07 -3.75 17.19
N ALA A 89 1.99 -2.73 18.05
CA ALA A 89 3.15 -2.15 18.71
C ALA A 89 3.88 -3.26 19.48
N SER A 90 4.79 -3.96 18.80
CA SER A 90 5.71 -4.91 19.40
C SER A 90 6.79 -4.08 20.06
N GLY A 91 6.57 -3.79 21.34
CA GLY A 91 7.65 -3.50 22.29
C GLY A 91 7.69 -2.07 22.84
N ALA A 92 7.14 -1.90 24.04
CA ALA A 92 7.64 -1.09 25.16
C ALA A 92 6.49 -1.05 26.20
N SER A 93 6.57 -1.51 27.45
CA SER A 93 7.65 -1.63 28.45
C SER A 93 7.08 -2.36 29.71
N PRO A 94 7.84 -2.59 30.79
CA PRO A 94 9.24 -3.01 30.91
C PRO A 94 9.35 -4.35 31.68
N SER A 95 10.55 -4.95 31.69
CA SER A 95 10.91 -5.96 32.68
C SER A 95 10.84 -5.35 34.09
N SER A 96 9.80 -5.68 34.86
CA SER A 96 9.83 -5.52 36.32
C SER A 96 10.76 -6.58 36.89
N GLY A 97 12.00 -6.18 37.16
CA GLY A 97 12.90 -6.95 38.01
C GLY A 97 12.39 -7.01 39.46
N SER A 98 12.87 -8.05 40.16
CA SER A 98 12.92 -8.17 41.63
C SER A 98 11.56 -8.26 42.34
N SER A 99 11.25 -9.33 43.07
CA SER A 99 12.00 -9.74 44.26
C SER A 99 11.59 -11.15 44.72
N ALA A 100 12.57 -11.95 45.12
CA ALA A 100 12.35 -13.10 46.00
C ALA A 100 12.07 -12.61 47.43
N PRO A 101 11.30 -13.37 48.23
CA PRO A 101 11.57 -13.44 49.65
C PRO A 101 11.76 -14.90 50.10
N ALA A 102 12.94 -15.19 50.66
CA ALA A 102 13.12 -16.10 51.80
C ALA A 102 13.04 -15.22 53.08
N PRO A 103 12.83 -15.74 54.31
CA PRO A 103 12.89 -17.13 54.78
C PRO A 103 11.54 -17.75 55.20
#